data_AF-A0A803K2Y2-F1
#
_entry.id   AF-A0A803K2Y2-F1
#
_cell.length_a   1.000
_cell.length_b   1.000
_cell.length_c   1.000
_cell.angle_alpha   90.00
_cell.angle_beta   90.00
_cell.angle_gamma   90.00
#
_symmetry.space_group_name_H-M   'P 1'
#
loop_
_entity.id
_entity.type
_entity.pdbx_description
1 polymer ?
#
loop_
_entity_poly.entity_id
_entity_poly.type
_entity_poly.pdbx_seq_one_letter_code
_entity_poly.pdbx_strand_id
1 'polypeptide(L)' 'QLKLKRSWVLQQDNDPKHTSKSTSEWLKKNKMKTLDGLLNYNNSAKMSGPKFLQSAVKDSLQVIANA' A
#
# COMPACT_ATOMS: atom_id res chain seq x y z
N GLN A 1 -23.37 -21.66 -10.04
CA GLN A 1 -22.78 -20.86 -8.94
C GLN A 1 -21.37 -20.43 -9.34
N LEU A 2 -21.11 -19.13 -9.52
CA LEU A 2 -19.77 -18.62 -9.82
C LEU A 2 -18.91 -18.66 -8.53
N LYS A 3 -17.95 -19.59 -8.45
CA LYS A 3 -16.96 -19.65 -7.36
C LYS A 3 -15.89 -18.57 -7.58
N LEU A 4 -16.24 -17.30 -7.33
CA LEU A 4 -15.26 -16.22 -7.33
C LEU A 4 -14.36 -16.37 -6.10
N LYS A 5 -13.19 -17.00 -6.26
CA LYS A 5 -12.12 -16.96 -5.26
C LYS A 5 -11.68 -15.50 -5.12
N ARG A 6 -12.02 -14.87 -3.99
CA ARG A 6 -11.51 -13.54 -3.62
C ARG A 6 -10.12 -13.72 -3.03
N SER A 7 -9.10 -13.23 -3.72
CA SER A 7 -7.73 -13.17 -3.21
C SER A 7 -7.30 -11.71 -3.06
N TRP A 8 -6.70 -11.39 -1.92
CA TRP A 8 -6.16 -10.07 -1.63
C TRP A 8 -4.63 -10.09 -1.76
N VAL A 9 -4.06 -8.99 -2.22
CA VAL A 9 -2.61 -8.77 -2.31
C VAL A 9 -2.29 -7.47 -1.56
N LEU A 10 -1.32 -7.55 -0.66
CA LEU A 10 -0.82 -6.41 0.11
C LEU A 10 0.23 -5.66 -0.72
N GLN A 11 -0.01 -4.37 -0.98
CA GLN A 11 0.96 -3.45 -1.58
C GLN A 11 1.54 -2.56 -0.48
N GLN A 12 2.86 -2.58 -0.35
CA GLN A 12 3.63 -1.70 0.54
C GLN A 12 4.85 -1.16 -0.21
N ASP A 13 5.48 -0.10 0.32
CA ASP A 13 6.75 0.38 -0.22
C ASP A 13 7.91 -0.51 0.23
N ASN A 14 9.07 -0.31 -0.39
CA ASN A 14 10.29 -1.05 -0.07
C ASN A 14 11.12 -0.35 1.02
N ASP A 15 10.48 0.40 1.93
CA ASP A 15 11.19 0.93 3.09
C ASP A 15 11.74 -0.25 3.91
N PRO A 16 13.04 -0.25 4.29
CA PRO A 16 13.66 -1.34 5.05
C PRO A 16 12.88 -1.77 6.30
N LYS A 17 12.11 -0.87 6.92
CA LYS A 17 11.24 -1.21 8.06
C LYS A 17 10.08 -2.13 7.68
N HIS A 18 9.55 -2.00 6.46
CA HIS A 18 8.43 -2.78 5.93
C HIS A 18 8.89 -4.10 5.28
N THR A 19 10.17 -4.23 4.97
CA THR A 19 10.80 -5.46 4.45
C THR A 19 11.69 -6.16 5.48
N SER A 20 11.62 -5.77 6.75
CA SER A 20 12.41 -6.41 7.82
C SER A 20 12.13 -7.91 7.91
N LYS A 21 13.08 -8.67 8.49
CA LYS A 21 12.94 -10.11 8.65
C LYS A 21 11.70 -10.48 9.48
N SER A 22 11.48 -9.80 10.60
CA SER A 22 10.34 -10.03 11.48
C SER A 22 9.00 -9.73 10.78
N THR A 23 8.92 -8.62 10.04
CA THR A 23 7.73 -8.29 9.24
C THR A 23 7.48 -9.36 8.18
N SER A 24 8.51 -9.77 7.44
CA SER A 24 8.41 -10.80 6.38
C SER A 24 7.96 -12.16 6.92
N GLU A 25 8.49 -12.58 8.06
CA GLU A 25 8.09 -13.82 8.74
C GLU A 25 6.62 -13.77 9.19
N TRP A 26 6.17 -12.63 9.71
CA TRP A 26 4.79 -12.45 10.11
C TRP A 26 3.84 -12.49 8.90
N LEU A 27 4.18 -11.83 7.79
CA LEU A 27 3.37 -11.86 6.55
C LEU A 27 3.21 -13.30 6.00
N LYS A 28 4.31 -14.08 6.01
CA LYS A 28 4.30 -15.50 5.61
C LYS A 28 3.43 -16.35 6.53
N LYS A 29 3.55 -16.18 7.86
CA LYS A 29 2.74 -16.89 8.87
C LYS A 29 1.24 -16.64 8.66
N ASN A 30 0.87 -15.43 8.28
CA ASN A 30 -0.52 -15.03 8.00
C ASN A 30 -0.99 -15.36 6.59
N LYS A 31 -0.18 -16.05 5.77
CA LYS A 31 -0.50 -16.44 4.38
C LYS A 31 -0.89 -15.25 3.50
N MET A 32 -0.36 -14.08 3.79
CA MET A 32 -0.61 -12.89 2.99
C MET A 32 0.30 -12.88 1.77
N LYS A 33 -0.28 -12.55 0.62
CA LYS A 33 0.48 -12.32 -0.60
C LYS A 33 0.93 -10.86 -0.61
N THR A 34 2.22 -10.61 -0.64
CA THR A 34 2.78 -9.30 -0.91
C THR A 34 2.94 -9.13 -2.42
N LEU A 35 2.74 -7.92 -2.91
CA LEU A 35 3.24 -7.54 -4.23
C LEU A 35 4.73 -7.26 -4.07
N ASP A 36 5.59 -8.15 -4.56
CA ASP A 36 7.03 -7.88 -4.59
C ASP A 36 7.23 -6.63 -5.44
N GLY A 37 7.78 -5.60 -4.80
CA GLY A 37 7.76 -4.23 -5.29
C GLY A 37 8.18 -4.16 -6.75
N LEU A 38 7.38 -3.48 -7.57
CA LEU A 38 7.73 -3.01 -8.91
C LEU A 38 8.99 -2.11 -8.82
N LEU A 39 10.16 -2.74 -8.66
CA LEU A 39 11.48 -2.13 -8.80
C LEU A 39 11.82 -2.07 -10.29
N ASN A 40 10.97 -1.39 -11.06
CA ASN A 40 11.32 -0.91 -12.39
C ASN A 40 10.39 0.22 -12.85
N TYR A 41 10.09 1.17 -11.97
CA TYR A 41 9.75 2.52 -12.40
C TYR A 41 10.36 3.46 -11.38
N ASN A 42 11.52 4.02 -11.72
CA ASN A 42 12.28 5.03 -10.97
C ASN A 42 11.51 6.36 -10.79
N ASN A 43 10.18 6.32 -10.58
CA ASN A 43 9.26 7.44 -10.34
C ASN A 43 7.90 7.02 -9.72
N SER A 44 7.73 5.78 -9.21
CA SER A 44 6.41 5.22 -8.80
C SER A 44 5.78 5.82 -7.53
N ALA A 45 6.50 6.68 -6.81
CA ALA A 45 5.96 7.45 -5.68
C ALA A 45 4.72 8.29 -6.04
N LYS A 46 4.44 8.50 -7.33
CA LYS A 46 3.23 9.18 -7.83
C LYS A 46 1.97 8.31 -7.85
N MET A 47 2.05 6.98 -7.69
CA MET A 47 0.88 6.08 -7.82
C MET A 47 0.74 5.03 -6.72
N SER A 48 1.31 5.23 -5.52
CA SER A 48 0.84 4.42 -4.39
C SER A 48 -0.54 4.93 -3.97
N GLY A 49 -1.55 4.06 -4.02
CA GLY A 49 -2.94 4.38 -3.64
C GLY A 49 -3.09 5.18 -2.33
N PRO A 50 -2.27 4.91 -1.29
CA PRO A 50 -2.32 5.69 -0.04
C PRO A 50 -1.99 7.18 -0.19
N LYS A 51 -1.12 7.58 -1.13
CA LYS A 51 -0.72 8.99 -1.29
C LYS A 51 -1.83 9.85 -1.90
N PHE A 52 -2.60 9.28 -2.82
CA PHE A 52 -3.79 9.94 -3.36
C PHE A 52 -4.79 10.24 -2.25
N LEU A 53 -5.06 9.26 -1.38
CA LEU A 53 -5.94 9.44 -0.22
C LEU A 53 -5.41 10.49 0.75
N GLN A 54 -4.10 10.51 1.03
CA GLN A 54 -3.49 11.54 1.88
C GLN A 54 -3.66 12.94 1.29
N SER A 55 -3.51 13.10 -0.03
CA SER A 55 -3.76 14.39 -0.70
C SER A 55 -5.22 14.81 -0.55
N ALA A 56 -6.16 13.92 -0.88
CA ALA A 56 -7.59 14.21 -0.78
C ALA A 56 -8.00 14.62 0.65
N VAL A 57 -7.43 13.96 1.67
CA VAL A 57 -7.63 14.32 3.07
C VAL A 57 -7.06 15.70 3.37
N LYS A 58 -5.83 15.99 2.95
CA LYS A 58 -5.19 17.29 3.17
C LYS A 58 -5.97 18.43 2.52
N ASP A 59 -6.41 18.23 1.28
CA ASP A 59 -7.19 19.20 0.53
C ASP A 59 -8.53 19.50 1.22
N SER A 60 -9.20 18.45 1.73
CA SER A 60 -10.45 18.59 2.50
C SER A 60 -10.24 19.35 3.81
N LEU A 61 -9.14 19.10 4.53
CA LEU A 61 -8.81 19.84 5.75
C LEU A 61 -8.53 21.32 5.48
N GLN A 62 -7.86 21.63 4.37
CA GLN A 62 -7.58 23.02 4.00
C GLN A 62 -8.86 23.80 3.69
N VAL A 63 -9.85 23.15 3.06
CA VAL A 63 -11.17 23.74 2.82
C VAL A 63 -11.87 24.06 4.14
N ILE A 64 -11.81 23.16 5.13
CA ILE A 64 -12.40 23.39 6.46
C ILE A 64 -11.68 24.52 7.22
N ALA A 65 -10.34 24.59 7.12
CA ALA A 65 -9.55 25.60 7.80
C ALA A 65 -9.72 27.02 7.22
N ASN A 66 -10.21 27.15 5.99
CA ASN A 66 -10.40 28.41 5.28
C ASN A 66 -11.87 28.87 5.24
N ALA A 67 -12.78 28.15 5.88
CA ALA A 67 -14.20 28.48 6.02
C ALA A 67 -14.47 29.23 7.33
#